data_AF-A0A2E1BMR4-F1
#
_entry.id   AF-A0A2E1BMR4-F1
#
_cell.length_a   1.000
_cell.length_b   1.000
_cell.length_c   1.000
_cell.angle_alpha   90.00
_cell.angle_beta   90.00
_cell.angle_gamma   90.00
#
_symmetry.space_group_name_H-M   'P 1'
#
loop_
_entity.id
_entity.type
_entity.pdbx_description
1 polymer ?
#
loop_
_entity_poly.entity_id
_entity_poly.type
_entity_poly.pdbx_seq_one_letter_code
_entity_poly.pdbx_strand_id
1 'polypeptide(L)'
;MKEKPKRTFKTPEGYFENFNERLLDRMAKEESIIPKEDGFTVPEGYFEKLPEKINARLSDDDNKVVRLNPSNSHPNKKFYYIAAAIAAIVVLALTLKPERGQEIDFSDLASNDIIEYLENNDLGLSTYEIAEALTIDNMAITDGTKMPLEEENILQYLDENIDMEDVEELNLDYDDFE
;
A
#
# COMPACT_ATOMS: atom_id res chain seq x y z
N MET A 1 19.49 -24.40 31.99
CA MET A 1 18.60 -23.83 33.04
C MET A 1 18.17 -24.96 33.96
N LYS A 2 18.31 -24.80 35.29
CA LYS A 2 17.83 -25.80 36.25
C LYS A 2 16.32 -25.59 36.44
N GLU A 3 15.50 -26.60 36.16
CA GLU A 3 14.05 -26.52 36.34
C GLU A 3 13.69 -26.42 37.83
N LYS A 4 12.74 -25.54 38.18
CA LYS A 4 12.22 -25.42 39.53
C LYS A 4 11.26 -26.58 39.82
N PRO A 5 11.28 -27.19 41.02
CA PRO A 5 10.38 -28.29 41.35
C PRO A 5 8.93 -27.80 41.32
N LYS A 6 8.07 -28.48 40.55
CA LYS A 6 6.62 -28.26 40.56
C LYS A 6 6.11 -28.48 41.99
N ARG A 7 5.67 -27.42 42.66
CA ARG A 7 4.94 -27.54 43.92
C ARG A 7 3.58 -28.14 43.63
N THR A 8 3.46 -29.44 43.78
CA THR A 8 2.18 -30.15 43.69
C THR A 8 1.46 -30.00 45.02
N PHE A 9 0.51 -29.08 45.10
CA PHE A 9 -0.44 -29.06 46.21
C PHE A 9 -1.37 -30.26 46.02
N LYS A 10 -1.11 -31.35 46.75
CA LYS A 10 -2.01 -32.51 46.80
C LYS A 10 -2.78 -32.44 48.12
N THR A 11 -4.10 -32.58 48.04
CA THR A 11 -4.93 -32.77 49.22
C THR A 11 -4.75 -34.19 49.77
N PRO A 12 -4.95 -34.40 51.08
CA PRO A 12 -5.00 -35.74 51.65
C PRO A 12 -6.04 -36.62 50.95
N GLU A 13 -5.78 -37.92 50.92
CA GLU A 13 -6.72 -38.91 50.43
C GLU A 13 -8.03 -38.85 51.24
N GLY A 14 -9.18 -38.90 50.55
CA GLY A 14 -10.50 -38.82 51.20
C GLY A 14 -10.86 -37.46 51.81
N TYR A 15 -10.09 -36.39 51.52
CA TYR A 15 -10.38 -35.04 52.06
C TYR A 15 -11.78 -34.55 51.69
N PHE A 16 -12.17 -34.71 50.42
CA PHE A 16 -13.46 -34.24 49.92
C PHE A 16 -14.61 -35.20 50.25
N GLU A 17 -14.36 -36.51 50.23
CA GLU A 17 -15.35 -37.54 50.56
C GLU A 17 -15.90 -37.34 51.98
N ASN A 18 -15.01 -37.10 52.95
CA ASN A 18 -15.38 -36.93 54.35
C ASN A 18 -15.64 -35.46 54.72
N PHE A 19 -15.64 -34.53 53.75
CA PHE A 19 -15.80 -33.11 54.03
C PHE A 19 -17.17 -32.79 54.61
N ASN A 20 -18.23 -33.30 53.99
CA ASN A 20 -19.62 -33.03 54.40
C ASN A 20 -19.91 -33.58 55.79
N GLU A 21 -19.49 -34.81 56.08
CA GLU A 21 -19.66 -35.42 57.41
C GLU A 21 -18.94 -34.62 58.48
N ARG A 22 -17.69 -34.20 58.22
CA ARG A 22 -16.91 -33.36 59.15
C ARG A 22 -17.52 -31.97 59.34
N LEU A 23 -18.12 -31.40 58.30
CA LEU A 23 -18.79 -30.10 58.38
C LEU A 23 -20.06 -30.20 59.22
N LEU A 24 -20.89 -31.21 58.99
CA LEU A 24 -22.12 -31.45 59.74
C LEU A 24 -21.83 -31.77 61.20
N ASP A 25 -20.84 -32.61 61.49
CA ASP A 25 -20.39 -32.92 62.86
C ASP A 25 -19.90 -31.65 63.60
N ARG A 26 -19.22 -30.73 62.90
CA ARG A 26 -18.81 -29.45 63.48
C ARG A 26 -19.96 -28.49 63.73
N MET A 27 -20.98 -28.47 62.87
CA MET A 27 -22.17 -27.62 63.07
C MET A 27 -23.10 -28.16 64.15
N ALA A 28 -23.13 -29.47 64.36
CA ALA A 28 -23.92 -30.13 65.40
C ALA A 28 -23.33 -29.98 66.81
N LYS A 29 -22.03 -29.65 66.92
CA LYS A 29 -21.38 -29.35 68.20
C LYS A 29 -21.68 -27.90 68.61
N GLU A 30 -22.31 -27.72 69.77
CA GLU A 30 -22.63 -26.40 70.36
C GLU A 30 -21.41 -25.65 70.92
N GLU A 31 -20.22 -26.27 70.89
CA GLU A 31 -18.98 -25.59 71.27
C GLU A 31 -18.66 -24.51 70.25
N SER A 32 -18.74 -23.24 70.67
CA SER A 32 -18.31 -22.10 69.86
C SER A 32 -16.86 -22.30 69.42
N ILE A 33 -16.69 -22.74 68.18
CA ILE A 33 -15.40 -22.86 67.48
C ILE A 33 -14.73 -21.49 67.30
N ILE A 34 -15.52 -20.43 67.47
CA ILE A 34 -15.09 -19.04 67.40
C ILE A 34 -14.59 -18.67 68.80
N PRO A 35 -13.29 -18.36 68.97
CA PRO A 35 -12.78 -17.79 70.20
C PRO A 35 -13.60 -16.54 70.57
N LYS A 36 -14.00 -16.42 71.84
CA LYS A 36 -14.72 -15.23 72.33
C LYS A 36 -13.85 -13.97 72.36
N GLU A 37 -12.54 -14.16 72.34
CA GLU A 37 -11.54 -13.12 72.21
C GLU A 37 -11.26 -12.87 70.73
N ASP A 38 -11.07 -11.60 70.34
CA ASP A 38 -10.65 -11.24 68.99
C ASP A 38 -9.34 -11.97 68.66
N GLY A 39 -9.43 -12.98 67.78
CA GLY A 39 -8.30 -13.86 67.46
C GLY A 39 -7.14 -13.18 66.74
N PHE A 40 -7.31 -11.92 66.34
CA PHE A 40 -6.29 -11.11 65.68
C PHE A 40 -6.15 -9.78 66.41
N THR A 41 -5.20 -9.72 67.35
CA THR A 41 -4.73 -8.45 67.88
C THR A 41 -3.60 -7.93 67.00
N VAL A 42 -3.65 -6.64 66.68
CA VAL A 42 -2.53 -5.97 66.03
C VAL A 42 -1.50 -5.57 67.08
N PRO A 43 -0.19 -5.59 66.75
CA PRO A 43 0.82 -5.01 67.62
C PRO A 43 0.54 -3.53 67.91
N GLU A 44 0.93 -3.07 69.09
CA GLU A 44 0.81 -1.67 69.48
C GLU A 44 1.50 -0.74 68.46
N GLY A 45 0.78 0.30 68.02
CA GLY A 45 1.25 1.25 67.01
C GLY A 45 1.38 0.67 65.59
N TYR A 46 0.76 -0.48 65.27
CA TYR A 46 0.78 -1.05 63.91
C TYR A 46 0.27 -0.05 62.87
N PHE A 47 -0.92 0.52 63.09
CA PHE A 47 -1.54 1.45 62.16
C PHE A 47 -0.85 2.82 62.12
N GLU A 48 -0.18 3.22 63.20
CA GLU A 48 0.60 4.47 63.28
C GLU A 48 1.89 4.37 62.46
N LYS A 49 2.57 3.22 62.51
CA LYS A 49 3.84 2.96 61.79
C LYS A 49 3.64 2.45 60.37
N LEU A 50 2.42 2.07 60.00
CA LEU A 50 2.11 1.53 58.67
C LEU A 50 2.38 2.55 57.54
N PRO A 51 1.94 3.82 57.63
CA PRO A 51 2.21 4.82 56.60
C PRO A 51 3.71 5.04 56.40
N GLU A 52 4.49 5.14 57.48
CA GLU A 52 5.95 5.30 57.43
C GLU A 52 6.62 4.12 56.72
N LYS A 53 6.22 2.89 57.06
CA LYS A 53 6.75 1.67 56.42
C LYS A 53 6.41 1.59 54.93
N ILE A 54 5.22 2.01 54.53
CA ILE A 54 4.80 2.04 53.12
C ILE A 54 5.63 3.09 52.37
N ASN A 55 5.74 4.29 52.92
CA ASN A 55 6.51 5.38 52.31
C ASN A 55 8.00 5.04 52.20
N ALA A 56 8.59 4.41 53.22
CA ALA A 56 9.98 3.96 53.18
C ALA A 56 10.22 2.93 52.07
N ARG A 57 9.28 2.02 51.83
CA ARG A 57 9.37 1.04 50.72
C ARG A 57 9.13 1.64 49.34
N LEU A 58 8.35 2.71 49.25
CA LEU A 58 8.10 3.40 47.99
C LEU A 58 9.26 4.33 47.61
N SER A 59 9.97 4.86 48.61
CA SER A 59 11.13 5.75 48.44
C SER A 59 12.44 5.00 48.18
N ASP A 60 12.43 3.66 48.30
CA ASP A 60 13.57 2.82 47.96
C ASP A 60 13.66 2.69 46.43
N ASP A 61 14.55 3.48 45.82
CA ASP A 61 14.77 3.56 44.37
C ASP A 61 15.41 2.28 43.78
N ASP A 62 15.78 1.32 44.64
CA ASP A 62 16.43 0.04 44.27
C ASP A 62 15.45 -1.01 43.71
N ASN A 63 14.24 -0.59 43.34
CA ASN A 63 13.36 -1.40 42.52
C ASN A 63 13.97 -1.48 41.10
N LYS A 64 14.74 -2.54 40.82
CA LYS A 64 15.27 -2.87 39.48
C LYS A 64 14.13 -3.14 38.51
N VAL A 65 13.45 -2.09 38.09
CA VAL A 65 12.46 -2.12 37.02
C VAL A 65 13.23 -2.11 35.71
N VAL A 66 13.22 -3.25 35.02
CA VAL A 66 13.66 -3.29 33.62
C VAL A 66 12.61 -2.54 32.81
N ARG A 67 12.87 -1.26 32.55
CA ARG A 67 12.05 -0.46 31.65
C ARG A 67 12.19 -1.09 30.26
N LEU A 68 11.11 -1.69 29.76
CA LEU A 68 11.00 -2.08 28.37
C LEU A 68 10.90 -0.79 27.55
N ASN A 69 12.04 -0.20 27.19
CA ASN A 69 12.07 0.96 26.33
C ASN A 69 11.85 0.46 24.88
N PRO A 70 10.70 0.73 24.23
CA PRO A 70 10.45 0.26 22.85
C PRO A 70 11.38 0.93 21.83
N SER A 71 12.07 2.01 22.24
CA SER A 71 13.02 2.76 21.42
C SER A 71 14.29 1.97 21.06
N ASN A 72 14.65 0.93 21.83
CA ASN A 72 15.90 0.19 21.62
C ASN A 72 15.74 -1.04 20.71
N SER A 73 14.60 -1.20 20.04
CA SER A 73 14.45 -2.20 18.97
C SER A 73 15.10 -1.68 17.70
N HIS A 74 16.44 -1.73 17.66
CA HIS A 74 17.31 -1.49 16.50
C HIS A 74 16.80 -0.40 15.53
N PRO A 75 17.00 0.90 15.86
CA PRO A 75 16.46 2.02 15.07
C PRO A 75 16.89 2.00 13.60
N ASN A 76 18.00 1.32 13.29
CA ASN A 76 18.58 1.20 11.97
C ASN A 76 18.04 0.04 11.11
N LYS A 77 17.29 -0.92 11.65
CA LYS A 77 16.72 -2.02 10.82
C LYS A 77 15.78 -1.51 9.74
N LYS A 78 15.02 -0.44 10.02
CA LYS A 78 14.12 0.18 9.04
C LYS A 78 14.88 0.72 7.82
N PHE A 79 16.05 1.31 8.02
CA PHE A 79 16.89 1.79 6.92
C PHE A 79 17.49 0.65 6.10
N TYR A 80 17.82 -0.49 6.71
CA TYR A 80 18.23 -1.68 5.96
C TYR A 80 17.11 -2.23 5.07
N TYR A 81 15.85 -2.23 5.55
CA TYR A 81 14.72 -2.63 4.70
C TYR A 81 14.49 -1.65 3.53
N ILE A 82 14.63 -0.35 3.77
CA ILE A 82 14.53 0.67 2.70
C ILE A 82 15.68 0.49 1.68
N ALA A 83 16.92 0.32 2.15
CA ALA A 83 18.07 0.11 1.28
C ALA A 83 17.96 -1.19 0.48
N ALA A 84 17.45 -2.27 1.08
CA ALA A 84 17.21 -3.54 0.40
C ALA A 84 16.12 -3.43 -0.66
N ALA A 85 15.03 -2.69 -0.40
CA ALA A 85 13.98 -2.45 -1.38
C ALA A 85 14.49 -1.65 -2.58
N ILE A 86 15.27 -0.59 -2.34
CA ILE A 86 15.90 0.20 -3.43
C ILE A 86 16.86 -0.68 -4.23
N ALA A 87 17.71 -1.47 -3.58
CA ALA A 87 18.63 -2.38 -4.27
C ALA A 87 17.89 -3.43 -5.11
N ALA A 88 16.78 -3.99 -4.61
CA ALA A 88 15.95 -4.93 -5.35
C ALA A 88 15.31 -4.29 -6.58
N ILE A 89 14.81 -3.04 -6.49
CA ILE A 89 14.28 -2.29 -7.63
C ILE A 89 15.38 -2.02 -8.66
N VAL A 90 16.59 -1.66 -8.23
CA VAL A 90 17.74 -1.43 -9.14
C VAL A 90 18.12 -2.73 -9.84
N VAL A 91 18.21 -3.85 -9.13
CA VAL A 91 18.48 -5.16 -9.73
C VAL A 91 17.38 -5.51 -10.74
N LEU A 92 16.10 -5.34 -10.36
CA LEU A 92 14.96 -5.59 -11.24
C LEU A 92 15.06 -4.74 -12.52
N ALA A 93 15.33 -3.44 -12.40
CA ALA A 93 15.47 -2.52 -13.53
C ALA A 93 16.65 -2.85 -14.44
N LEU A 94 17.75 -3.41 -13.90
CA LEU A 94 18.90 -3.85 -14.71
C LEU A 94 18.67 -5.21 -15.37
N THR A 95 17.93 -6.11 -14.73
CA THR A 95 17.61 -7.43 -15.28
C THR A 95 16.47 -7.40 -16.30
N LEU A 96 15.51 -6.50 -16.13
CA LEU A 96 14.46 -6.27 -17.11
C LEU A 96 15.04 -5.45 -18.25
N LYS A 97 15.40 -6.10 -19.35
CA LYS A 97 15.59 -5.38 -20.61
C LYS A 97 14.21 -4.96 -21.09
N PRO A 98 13.87 -3.65 -21.13
CA PRO A 98 12.64 -3.25 -21.78
C PRO A 98 12.76 -3.66 -23.24
N GLU A 99 11.87 -4.54 -23.69
CA GLU A 99 11.60 -4.70 -25.12
C GLU A 99 11.09 -3.32 -25.56
N ARG A 100 11.99 -2.50 -26.08
CA ARG A 100 11.59 -1.37 -26.91
C ARG A 100 10.84 -2.03 -28.04
N GLY A 101 9.51 -1.90 -28.02
CA GLY A 101 8.67 -2.33 -29.14
C GLY A 101 9.31 -1.81 -30.42
N GLN A 102 9.34 -2.66 -31.44
CA GLN A 102 9.88 -2.28 -32.74
C GLN A 102 9.23 -0.95 -33.13
N GLU A 103 10.04 0.05 -33.46
CA GLU A 103 9.51 1.29 -34.03
C GLU A 103 8.84 0.87 -35.33
N ILE A 104 7.50 0.85 -35.33
CA ILE A 104 6.71 0.46 -36.50
C ILE A 104 7.02 1.50 -37.57
N ASP A 105 7.68 1.06 -38.62
CA ASP A 105 7.99 1.89 -39.78
C ASP A 105 7.10 1.49 -40.96
N PHE A 106 6.93 2.38 -41.94
CA PHE A 106 6.16 2.08 -43.15
C PHE A 106 6.74 0.90 -43.94
N SER A 107 8.00 0.52 -43.69
CA SER A 107 8.62 -0.69 -44.24
C SER A 107 8.06 -1.99 -43.68
N ASP A 108 7.42 -1.96 -42.50
CA ASP A 108 6.76 -3.13 -41.90
C ASP A 108 5.35 -3.36 -42.47
N LEU A 109 4.79 -2.38 -43.21
CA LEU A 109 3.45 -2.47 -43.76
C LEU A 109 3.44 -3.33 -45.03
N ALA A 110 2.89 -4.54 -44.93
CA ALA A 110 2.75 -5.42 -46.08
C ALA A 110 1.68 -4.89 -47.05
N SER A 111 1.94 -4.97 -48.35
CA SER A 111 0.96 -4.58 -49.37
C SER A 111 -0.37 -5.33 -49.24
N ASN A 112 -0.33 -6.58 -48.74
CA ASN A 112 -1.52 -7.37 -48.48
C ASN A 112 -2.41 -6.76 -47.39
N ASP A 113 -1.81 -6.19 -46.34
CA ASP A 113 -2.55 -5.59 -45.23
C ASP A 113 -3.24 -4.29 -45.68
N ILE A 114 -2.61 -3.54 -46.59
CA ILE A 114 -3.22 -2.36 -47.23
C ILE A 114 -4.41 -2.77 -48.09
N ILE A 115 -4.26 -3.82 -48.90
CA ILE A 115 -5.34 -4.33 -49.76
C ILE A 115 -6.52 -4.83 -48.89
N GLU A 116 -6.23 -5.62 -47.85
CA GLU A 116 -7.22 -6.14 -46.92
C GLU A 116 -7.91 -5.01 -46.14
N TYR A 117 -7.18 -3.98 -45.71
CA TYR A 117 -7.77 -2.80 -45.07
C TYR A 117 -8.72 -2.07 -46.02
N LEU A 118 -8.33 -1.85 -47.27
CA LEU A 118 -9.15 -1.16 -48.28
C LEU A 118 -10.37 -1.98 -48.72
N GLU A 119 -10.27 -3.31 -48.71
CA GLU A 119 -11.39 -4.20 -49.03
C GLU A 119 -12.38 -4.31 -47.86
N ASN A 120 -11.88 -4.31 -46.62
CA ASN A 120 -12.71 -4.39 -45.42
C ASN A 120 -13.27 -3.04 -44.95
N ASN A 121 -12.61 -1.92 -45.27
CA ASN A 121 -13.16 -0.59 -45.05
C ASN A 121 -13.97 -0.20 -46.27
N ASP A 122 -15.24 0.13 -46.05
CA ASP A 122 -16.29 0.28 -47.05
C ASP A 122 -16.11 1.53 -47.94
N LEU A 123 -15.01 1.59 -48.68
CA LEU A 123 -14.83 2.54 -49.79
C LEU A 123 -15.68 2.14 -51.00
N GLY A 124 -16.28 0.94 -50.98
CA GLY A 124 -17.15 0.42 -52.04
C GLY A 124 -16.46 0.23 -53.39
N LEU A 125 -15.12 0.33 -53.42
CA LEU A 125 -14.29 0.29 -54.63
C LEU A 125 -13.20 -0.77 -54.47
N SER A 126 -13.10 -1.68 -55.43
CA SER A 126 -11.99 -2.63 -55.54
C SER A 126 -10.70 -1.93 -55.96
N THR A 127 -9.55 -2.56 -55.72
CA THR A 127 -8.23 -2.04 -56.14
C THR A 127 -8.18 -1.70 -57.63
N TYR A 128 -8.88 -2.48 -58.48
CA TYR A 128 -8.97 -2.22 -59.92
C TYR A 128 -9.80 -0.97 -60.24
N GLU A 129 -10.91 -0.77 -59.55
CA GLU A 129 -11.76 0.42 -59.71
C GLU A 129 -11.07 1.70 -59.22
N ILE A 130 -10.29 1.61 -58.14
CA ILE A 130 -9.46 2.72 -57.64
C ILE A 130 -8.39 3.10 -58.68
N ALA A 131 -7.72 2.10 -59.27
CA ALA A 131 -6.70 2.33 -60.29
C ALA A 131 -7.29 2.97 -61.57
N GLU A 132 -8.53 2.63 -61.91
CA GLU A 132 -9.26 3.24 -63.02
C GLU A 132 -9.69 4.67 -62.70
N ALA A 133 -10.19 4.92 -61.48
CA ALA A 133 -10.57 6.26 -61.02
C ALA A 133 -9.39 7.23 -60.90
N LEU A 134 -8.20 6.73 -60.54
CA LEU A 134 -6.95 7.49 -60.44
C LEU A 134 -6.16 7.55 -61.76
N THR A 135 -6.80 7.29 -62.91
CA THR A 135 -6.15 7.39 -64.23
C THR A 135 -5.38 8.71 -64.33
N ILE A 136 -4.07 8.60 -64.59
CA ILE A 136 -3.12 9.72 -64.64
C ILE A 136 -3.58 10.80 -65.64
N ASP A 137 -4.39 10.41 -66.63
CA ASP A 137 -4.96 11.31 -67.64
C ASP A 137 -5.86 12.42 -67.05
N ASN A 138 -6.46 12.22 -65.87
CA ASN A 138 -7.28 13.22 -65.17
C ASN A 138 -6.56 13.94 -64.01
N MET A 139 -5.36 13.48 -63.63
CA MET A 139 -4.47 14.30 -62.82
C MET A 139 -3.82 15.30 -63.75
N ALA A 140 -4.26 16.55 -63.69
CA ALA A 140 -3.42 17.64 -64.17
C ALA A 140 -2.08 17.50 -63.43
N ILE A 141 -1.05 16.99 -64.11
CA ILE A 141 0.33 17.01 -63.63
C ILE A 141 0.75 18.49 -63.66
N THR A 142 0.20 19.23 -62.72
CA THR A 142 0.67 20.54 -62.34
C THR A 142 1.76 20.21 -61.35
N ASP A 143 2.98 20.22 -61.85
CA ASP A 143 4.20 20.13 -61.06
C ASP A 143 4.08 21.05 -59.84
N GLY A 144 3.80 20.46 -58.67
CA GLY A 144 3.56 21.18 -57.41
C GLY A 144 4.77 21.98 -56.94
N THR A 145 5.91 21.86 -57.62
CA THR A 145 7.10 22.68 -57.38
C THR A 145 7.14 23.98 -58.20
N LYS A 146 6.20 24.19 -59.13
CA LYS A 146 6.17 25.36 -60.05
C LYS A 146 5.03 26.33 -59.82
N MET A 147 4.09 26.02 -58.94
CA MET A 147 3.20 27.04 -58.42
C MET A 147 3.97 27.72 -57.28
N PRO A 148 4.42 28.98 -57.41
CA PRO A 148 4.90 29.68 -56.23
C PRO A 148 3.74 29.63 -55.23
N LEU A 149 3.97 29.00 -54.09
CA LEU A 149 3.09 29.12 -52.93
C LEU A 149 3.17 30.58 -52.48
N GLU A 150 2.53 31.46 -53.24
CA GLU A 150 2.39 32.86 -52.89
C GLU A 150 1.42 32.94 -51.72
N GLU A 151 1.78 33.77 -50.75
CA GLU A 151 1.01 34.00 -49.54
C GLU A 151 -0.46 34.29 -49.84
N GLU A 152 -0.74 34.99 -50.95
CA GLU A 152 -2.09 35.30 -51.40
C GLU A 152 -2.93 34.05 -51.73
N ASN A 153 -2.34 33.02 -52.35
CA ASN A 153 -3.03 31.76 -52.62
C ASN A 153 -3.33 30.97 -51.34
N ILE A 154 -2.42 31.06 -50.37
CA ILE A 154 -2.60 30.43 -49.05
C ILE A 154 -3.72 31.14 -48.30
N LEU A 155 -3.70 32.47 -48.26
CA LEU A 155 -4.73 33.28 -47.60
C LEU A 155 -6.12 33.05 -48.23
N GLN A 156 -6.21 33.02 -49.57
CA GLN A 156 -7.45 32.70 -50.28
C GLN A 156 -7.99 31.32 -49.91
N TYR A 157 -7.12 30.30 -49.89
CA TYR A 157 -7.54 28.93 -49.56
C TYR A 157 -8.02 28.81 -48.11
N LEU A 158 -7.32 29.47 -47.18
CA LEU A 158 -7.70 29.50 -45.77
C LEU A 158 -9.03 30.24 -45.59
N ASP A 159 -9.26 31.36 -46.29
CA ASP A 159 -10.53 32.10 -46.23
C ASP A 159 -11.71 31.31 -46.82
N GLU A 160 -11.48 30.54 -47.89
CA GLU A 160 -12.53 29.75 -48.54
C GLU A 160 -12.88 28.44 -47.81
N ASN A 161 -11.94 27.85 -47.08
CA ASN A 161 -12.07 26.50 -46.54
C ASN A 161 -11.98 26.41 -45.02
N ILE A 162 -11.65 27.51 -44.34
CA ILE A 162 -11.61 27.58 -42.88
C ILE A 162 -12.50 28.72 -42.43
N ASP A 163 -13.60 28.38 -41.74
CA ASP A 163 -14.43 29.39 -41.10
C ASP A 163 -13.67 30.00 -39.92
N MET A 164 -13.78 31.31 -39.75
CA MET A 164 -13.06 32.04 -38.69
C MET A 164 -13.40 31.53 -37.28
N GLU A 165 -14.56 30.88 -37.13
CA GLU A 165 -15.04 30.21 -35.90
C GLU A 165 -14.22 28.95 -35.58
N ASP A 166 -13.77 28.18 -36.58
CA ASP A 166 -12.91 27.00 -36.40
C ASP A 166 -11.50 27.40 -35.93
N VAL A 167 -11.02 28.59 -36.31
CA VAL A 167 -9.71 29.11 -35.91
C VAL A 167 -9.70 29.60 -34.46
N GLU A 168 -10.80 30.18 -33.99
CA GLU A 168 -10.94 30.61 -32.58
C GLU A 168 -11.00 29.42 -31.61
N GLU A 169 -11.53 28.26 -32.04
CA GLU A 169 -11.54 27.03 -31.23
C GLU A 169 -10.14 26.44 -31.00
N LEU A 170 -9.15 26.79 -31.82
CA LEU A 170 -7.78 26.28 -31.69
C LEU A 170 -7.01 26.84 -30.49
N ASN A 171 -7.62 27.76 -29.71
CA ASN A 171 -7.07 28.36 -28.49
C ASN A 171 -5.57 28.69 -28.63
N LEU A 172 -5.22 29.32 -29.76
CA LEU A 172 -3.86 29.75 -30.03
C LEU A 172 -3.57 30.95 -29.13
N ASP A 173 -2.96 30.70 -27.97
CA ASP A 173 -2.44 31.75 -27.10
C ASP A 173 -1.40 32.54 -27.88
N TYR A 174 -1.75 33.77 -28.27
CA TYR A 174 -0.88 34.71 -28.98
C TYR A 174 0.24 35.32 -28.09
N ASP A 175 0.55 34.71 -26.95
CA ASP A 175 1.45 35.26 -25.94
C ASP A 175 2.95 34.99 -26.19
N ASP A 176 3.31 34.17 -27.18
CA ASP A 176 4.72 33.75 -27.39
C ASP A 176 5.47 34.44 -28.55
N PHE A 177 4.96 35.56 -29.07
CA PHE A 177 5.72 36.42 -29.99
C PHE A 177 6.03 37.78 -29.37
N GLU A 178 7.12 37.83 -28.60
CA GLU A 178 7.82 39.07 -28.21
C GLU A 178 8.77 39.55 -29.33
#